data_AF-A0A8J8BY09-F1
#
_entry.id   AF-A0A8J8BY09-F1
#
_cell.length_a   1.000
_cell.length_b   1.000
_cell.length_c   1.000
_cell.angle_alpha   90.00
_cell.angle_beta   90.00
_cell.angle_gamma   90.00
#
_symmetry.space_group_name_H-M   'P 1'
#
loop_
_entity.id
_entity.type
_entity.pdbx_description
1 polymer ?
#
loop_
_entity_poly.entity_id
_entity_poly.type
_entity_poly.pdbx_seq_one_letter_code
_entity_poly.pdbx_strand_id
1 'polypeptide(L)'
;MMLEIRKASLGTRQNETLVECRKDPVRFACPVCGKSISEPHLPDIESVITHGVYFVEYTRIITSKAVLKHEFSHCYDEEEDIGMEELHTVVAVISAEFNGTGECTVFDILEIRPCDTEDSIKEEKLMEAEDG
;
A
#
# COMPACT_ATOMS: atom_id res chain seq x y z
N MET A 1 3.89 32.81 55.87
CA MET A 1 3.03 31.67 55.47
C MET A 1 2.07 32.21 54.42
N MET A 2 2.35 32.01 53.14
CA MET A 2 1.41 32.25 52.04
C MET A 2 1.30 30.96 51.23
N LEU A 3 0.05 30.57 51.00
CA LEU A 3 -0.37 29.44 50.18
C LEU A 3 -0.56 30.00 48.76
N GLU A 4 0.09 29.42 47.75
CA GLU A 4 -0.32 29.62 46.35
C GLU A 4 -0.54 28.27 45.68
N ILE A 5 -1.73 28.14 45.10
CA ILE A 5 -2.31 26.95 44.53
C ILE A 5 -2.13 27.00 43.00
N ARG A 6 -1.55 25.90 42.48
CA ARG A 6 -1.72 25.28 41.14
C ARG A 6 -1.50 26.13 39.89
N LYS A 7 -0.56 25.67 39.06
CA LYS A 7 -0.84 25.39 37.64
C LYS A 7 -0.37 23.98 37.31
N ALA A 8 -1.31 23.11 36.94
CA ALA A 8 -1.02 21.86 36.27
C ALA A 8 -0.80 22.19 34.79
N SER A 9 0.42 21.99 34.29
CA SER A 9 0.65 21.95 32.85
C SER A 9 0.21 20.57 32.35
N LEU A 10 -0.87 20.54 31.57
CA LEU A 10 -1.15 19.44 30.65
C LEU A 10 -0.04 19.45 29.59
N GLY A 11 0.99 18.63 29.80
CA GLY A 11 1.90 18.23 28.74
C GLY A 11 1.23 17.12 27.93
N THR A 12 0.75 17.46 26.74
CA THR A 12 0.20 16.56 25.74
C THR A 12 1.20 15.45 25.45
N ARG A 13 0.86 14.20 25.77
CA ARG A 13 1.61 13.03 25.30
C ARG A 13 1.30 12.88 23.82
N GLN A 14 2.27 13.15 22.97
CA GLN A 14 2.30 12.57 21.63
C GLN A 14 2.51 11.07 21.83
N ASN A 15 1.41 10.31 21.82
CA ASN A 15 1.49 8.87 21.65
C ASN A 15 1.69 8.65 20.15
N GLU A 16 2.93 8.54 19.73
CA GLU A 16 3.26 7.84 18.48
C GLU A 16 2.83 6.40 18.72
N THR A 17 1.62 6.06 18.29
CA THR A 17 1.11 4.69 18.33
C THR A 17 2.00 3.89 17.38
N LEU A 18 2.90 3.11 17.98
CA LEU A 18 3.89 2.32 17.27
C LEU A 18 3.15 1.22 16.50
N VAL A 19 2.88 1.45 15.22
CA VAL A 19 2.45 0.38 14.31
C VAL A 19 3.54 -0.67 14.37
N GLU A 20 3.19 -1.91 14.67
CA GLU A 20 4.16 -2.99 14.78
C GLU A 20 4.62 -3.38 13.37
N CYS A 21 5.58 -2.62 12.84
CA CYS A 21 6.24 -2.92 11.57
C CYS A 21 7.22 -4.08 11.78
N ARG A 22 7.21 -5.05 10.86
CA ARG A 22 8.12 -6.20 10.92
C ARG A 22 9.57 -5.73 10.82
N LYS A 23 10.48 -6.43 11.54
CA LYS A 23 11.91 -6.08 11.59
C LYS A 23 12.71 -6.52 10.37
N ASP A 24 12.19 -7.46 9.59
CA ASP A 24 12.82 -7.93 8.36
C ASP A 24 12.17 -7.25 7.14
N PRO A 25 12.95 -6.79 6.15
CA PRO A 25 12.42 -6.15 4.96
C PRO A 25 11.51 -7.14 4.22
N VAL A 26 10.24 -6.78 4.11
CA VAL A 26 9.25 -7.62 3.43
C VAL A 26 9.55 -7.58 1.93
N ARG A 27 9.66 -8.77 1.32
CA ARG A 27 9.87 -8.93 -0.11
C ARG A 27 8.80 -9.81 -0.70
N PHE A 28 8.25 -9.39 -1.82
CA PHE A 28 7.32 -10.16 -2.64
C PHE A 28 7.91 -10.38 -4.02
N ALA A 29 7.46 -11.42 -4.71
CA ALA A 29 7.73 -11.57 -6.14
C ALA A 29 6.55 -10.99 -6.93
N CYS A 30 6.84 -10.20 -7.95
CA CYS A 30 5.84 -9.74 -8.90
C CYS A 30 5.21 -10.97 -9.57
N PRO A 31 3.88 -11.17 -9.49
CA PRO A 31 3.24 -12.34 -10.09
C PRO A 31 3.25 -12.31 -11.62
N VAL A 32 3.60 -11.18 -12.24
CA VAL A 32 3.67 -11.01 -13.70
C VAL A 32 5.05 -11.35 -14.26
N CYS A 33 6.13 -10.87 -13.64
CA CYS A 33 7.51 -11.09 -14.15
C CYS A 33 8.45 -11.85 -13.21
N GLY A 34 8.04 -12.17 -11.99
CA GLY A 34 8.86 -12.89 -11.01
C GLY A 34 9.90 -12.04 -10.27
N LYS A 35 10.13 -10.78 -10.69
CA LYS A 35 11.10 -9.86 -10.07
C LYS A 35 10.68 -9.44 -8.67
N SER A 36 11.64 -9.08 -7.80
CA SER A 36 11.34 -8.71 -6.43
C SER A 36 10.71 -7.33 -6.31
N ILE A 37 9.80 -7.21 -5.34
CA ILE A 37 9.16 -5.97 -4.90
C ILE A 37 9.37 -5.86 -3.40
N SER A 38 10.06 -4.82 -2.96
CA SER A 38 10.32 -4.52 -1.56
C SER A 38 10.11 -3.03 -1.29
N GLU A 39 10.26 -2.64 -0.02
CA GLU A 39 10.22 -1.22 0.34
C GLU A 39 11.36 -0.46 -0.37
N PRO A 40 11.12 0.75 -0.92
CA PRO A 40 9.93 1.59 -0.75
C PRO A 40 8.84 1.41 -1.84
N HIS A 41 8.94 0.38 -2.68
CA HIS A 41 8.05 0.17 -3.83
C HIS A 41 6.77 -0.60 -3.48
N LEU A 42 6.61 -1.01 -2.22
CA LEU A 42 5.39 -1.59 -1.69
C LEU A 42 4.44 -0.50 -1.15
N PRO A 43 3.12 -0.72 -1.19
CA PRO A 43 2.15 0.16 -0.56
C PRO A 43 2.40 0.29 0.94
N ASP A 44 2.41 1.51 1.44
CA ASP A 44 2.57 1.82 2.86
C ASP A 44 1.26 2.28 3.51
N ILE A 45 1.29 2.44 4.83
CA ILE A 45 0.12 2.89 5.59
C ILE A 45 -0.36 4.28 5.16
N GLU A 46 0.57 5.16 4.79
CA GLU A 46 0.26 6.54 4.42
C GLU A 46 -0.50 6.58 3.09
N SER A 47 -0.04 5.86 2.08
CA SER A 47 -0.69 5.72 0.77
C SER A 47 -2.04 5.01 0.83
N VAL A 48 -2.19 3.99 1.70
CA VAL A 48 -3.40 3.15 1.74
C VAL A 48 -4.47 3.69 2.69
N ILE A 49 -4.09 4.21 3.87
CA ILE A 49 -5.03 4.61 4.93
C ILE A 49 -5.17 6.12 5.04
N THR A 50 -4.06 6.85 5.09
CA THR A 50 -4.06 8.30 5.38
C THR A 50 -4.43 9.13 4.16
N HIS A 51 -3.83 8.81 3.03
CA HIS A 51 -4.02 9.50 1.75
C HIS A 51 -5.01 8.77 0.86
N GLY A 52 -5.99 8.05 1.42
CA GLY A 52 -7.02 7.29 0.71
C GLY A 52 -7.91 8.13 -0.23
N VAL A 53 -7.31 8.75 -1.24
CA VAL A 53 -7.86 8.93 -2.56
C VAL A 53 -7.68 7.59 -3.27
N TYR A 54 -8.73 7.14 -3.96
CA TYR A 54 -8.79 5.99 -4.87
C TYR A 54 -9.30 4.66 -4.30
N PHE A 55 -9.83 3.90 -5.26
CA PHE A 55 -11.05 3.11 -5.19
C PHE A 55 -10.84 1.81 -4.40
N VAL A 56 -11.30 1.75 -3.15
CA VAL A 56 -11.39 0.48 -2.44
C VAL A 56 -12.61 -0.26 -2.99
N GLU A 57 -12.39 -1.11 -3.99
CA GLU A 57 -13.46 -1.84 -4.67
C GLU A 57 -14.30 -2.66 -3.68
N TYR A 58 -13.65 -3.28 -2.68
CA TYR A 58 -14.29 -4.04 -1.61
C TYR A 58 -13.53 -3.95 -0.28
N THR A 59 -14.21 -3.49 0.77
CA THR A 59 -13.72 -3.58 2.16
C THR A 59 -14.60 -4.51 2.97
N ARG A 60 -14.00 -5.52 3.61
CA ARG A 60 -14.70 -6.36 4.59
C ARG A 60 -14.14 -6.09 5.98
N ILE A 61 -14.98 -5.58 6.89
CA ILE A 61 -14.61 -5.32 8.28
C ILE A 61 -15.24 -6.39 9.18
N ILE A 62 -14.41 -7.09 9.96
CA ILE A 62 -14.83 -8.07 10.97
C ILE A 62 -14.04 -7.76 12.24
N THR A 63 -14.73 -7.50 13.36
CA THR A 63 -14.08 -7.30 14.67
C THR A 63 -12.89 -6.33 14.62
N SER A 64 -13.08 -5.18 13.97
CA SER A 64 -12.06 -4.13 13.74
C SER A 64 -10.87 -4.51 12.85
N LYS A 65 -10.86 -5.71 12.27
CA LYS A 65 -9.92 -6.14 11.23
C LYS A 65 -10.56 -5.94 9.85
N ALA A 66 -9.85 -5.27 8.97
CA ALA A 66 -10.21 -5.09 7.57
C ALA A 66 -9.25 -5.84 6.66
N VAL A 67 -9.78 -6.40 5.58
CA VAL A 67 -8.97 -6.81 4.44
C VAL A 67 -9.23 -5.81 3.32
N LEU A 68 -8.15 -5.19 2.85
CA LEU A 68 -8.14 -4.18 1.79
C LEU A 68 -7.47 -4.77 0.55
N LYS A 69 -7.95 -4.38 -0.62
CA LYS A 69 -7.25 -4.60 -1.89
C LYS A 69 -6.75 -3.25 -2.39
N HIS A 70 -5.47 -3.17 -2.71
CA HIS A 70 -4.83 -1.93 -3.18
C HIS A 70 -4.07 -2.19 -4.48
N GLU A 71 -4.51 -1.55 -5.55
CA GLU A 71 -3.82 -1.58 -6.84
C GLU A 71 -2.60 -0.66 -6.82
N PHE A 72 -1.47 -1.15 -7.34
CA PHE A 72 -0.26 -0.35 -7.56
C PHE A 72 0.51 -0.86 -8.78
N SER A 73 1.42 -0.02 -9.28
CA SER A 73 2.26 -0.36 -10.44
C SER A 73 3.65 -0.79 -9.98
N HIS A 74 4.05 -2.00 -10.36
CA HIS A 74 5.44 -2.43 -10.29
C HIS A 74 6.20 -1.85 -11.48
N CYS A 75 7.03 -0.84 -11.21
CA CYS A 75 7.74 -0.04 -12.21
C CYS A 75 9.27 -0.05 -12.08
N TYR A 76 9.80 -0.81 -11.11
CA TYR A 76 11.23 -0.80 -10.78
C TYR A 76 11.71 -2.22 -10.57
N ASP A 77 12.81 -2.55 -11.25
CA ASP A 77 13.52 -3.81 -11.10
C ASP A 77 14.64 -3.64 -10.08
N GLU A 78 14.47 -4.25 -8.90
CA GLU A 78 15.45 -4.19 -7.82
C GLU A 78 16.72 -4.99 -8.10
N GLU A 79 16.65 -6.00 -8.96
CA GLU A 79 17.81 -6.85 -9.28
C GLU A 79 18.79 -6.09 -10.19
N GLU A 80 18.25 -5.31 -11.12
CA GLU A 80 19.01 -4.53 -12.10
C GLU A 80 19.19 -3.05 -11.70
N ASP A 81 18.53 -2.59 -10.63
CA ASP A 81 18.52 -1.19 -10.17
C ASP A 81 18.08 -0.20 -11.27
N ILE A 82 17.02 -0.55 -12.00
CA ILE A 82 16.49 0.24 -13.12
C ILE A 82 14.96 0.34 -13.12
N GLY A 83 14.45 1.43 -13.68
CA GLY A 83 13.04 1.52 -14.04
C GLY A 83 12.68 0.54 -15.15
N MET A 84 11.53 -0.11 -15.04
CA MET A 84 11.03 -1.04 -16.03
C MET A 84 10.37 -0.30 -17.20
N GLU A 85 10.59 -0.79 -18.43
CA GLU A 85 9.91 -0.28 -19.63
C GLU A 85 8.42 -0.69 -19.65
N GLU A 86 8.12 -1.92 -19.23
CA GLU A 86 6.76 -2.44 -19.09
C GLU A 86 6.33 -2.42 -17.62
N LEU A 87 5.21 -1.75 -17.34
CA LEU A 87 4.64 -1.64 -16.00
C LEU A 87 3.69 -2.80 -15.74
N HIS A 88 3.80 -3.42 -14.56
CA HIS A 88 2.83 -4.43 -14.14
C HIS A 88 1.89 -3.85 -13.09
N THR A 89 0.63 -3.65 -13.46
CA THR A 89 -0.42 -3.35 -12.49
C THR A 89 -0.74 -4.60 -11.68
N VAL A 90 -0.58 -4.50 -10.37
CA VAL A 90 -0.75 -5.61 -9.43
C VAL A 90 -1.60 -5.16 -8.25
N VAL A 91 -2.20 -6.11 -7.55
CA VAL A 91 -3.06 -5.87 -6.38
C VAL A 91 -2.36 -6.41 -5.13
N ALA A 92 -2.11 -5.53 -4.16
CA ALA A 92 -1.74 -5.91 -2.80
C ALA A 92 -3.00 -6.24 -1.99
N VAL A 93 -3.04 -7.39 -1.34
CA VAL A 93 -4.07 -7.72 -0.34
C VAL A 93 -3.49 -7.43 1.03
N ILE A 94 -4.14 -6.54 1.77
CA ILE A 94 -3.62 -5.92 2.99
C ILE A 94 -4.55 -6.24 4.14
N SER A 95 -3.99 -6.71 5.26
CA SER A 95 -4.67 -6.79 6.54
C SER A 95 -4.41 -5.52 7.33
N ALA A 96 -5.47 -4.80 7.68
CA ALA A 96 -5.42 -3.65 8.57
C ALA A 96 -6.25 -3.92 9.85
N GLU A 97 -5.74 -3.55 11.02
CA GLU A 97 -6.53 -3.57 12.26
C GLU A 97 -6.66 -2.17 12.82
N PHE A 98 -7.86 -1.83 13.28
CA PHE A 98 -8.19 -0.51 13.80
C PHE A 98 -8.57 -0.58 15.28
N ASN A 99 -8.14 0.41 16.04
CA ASN A 99 -8.56 0.54 17.43
C ASN A 99 -9.94 1.22 17.54
N GLY A 100 -10.44 1.39 18.76
CA GLY A 100 -11.74 2.04 19.03
C GLY A 100 -11.80 3.52 18.67
N THR A 101 -10.67 4.17 18.33
CA THR A 101 -10.61 5.56 17.85
C THR A 101 -10.52 5.65 16.33
N GLY A 102 -10.47 4.51 15.62
CA GLY A 102 -10.35 4.45 14.17
C GLY A 102 -8.92 4.57 13.64
N GLU A 103 -7.91 4.53 14.51
CA GLU A 103 -6.50 4.52 14.09
C GLU A 103 -6.07 3.10 13.70
N CYS A 104 -5.30 2.99 12.61
CA CYS A 104 -4.73 1.72 12.16
C CYS A 104 -3.54 1.34 13.06
N THR A 105 -3.64 0.20 13.74
CA THR A 105 -2.64 -0.30 14.68
C THR A 105 -1.81 -1.46 14.12
N VAL A 106 -2.34 -2.17 13.12
CA VAL A 106 -1.65 -3.25 12.41
C VAL A 106 -1.82 -3.02 10.91
N PHE A 107 -0.74 -3.14 10.15
CA PHE A 107 -0.74 -3.04 8.69
C PHE A 107 0.21 -4.10 8.12
N ASP A 108 -0.33 -5.11 7.46
CA ASP A 108 0.43 -6.19 6.86
C ASP A 108 -0.01 -6.41 5.42
N ILE A 109 0.95 -6.42 4.48
CA ILE A 109 0.72 -6.95 3.13
C ILE A 109 0.72 -8.47 3.25
N LEU A 110 -0.39 -9.10 2.89
CA LEU A 110 -0.56 -10.56 2.94
C LEU A 110 -0.04 -11.24 1.67
N GLU A 111 -0.25 -10.61 0.51
CA GLU A 111 0.08 -11.16 -0.81
C GLU A 111 0.00 -10.08 -1.88
N ILE A 112 0.67 -10.32 -3.01
CA ILE A 112 0.56 -9.56 -4.26
C ILE A 112 -0.03 -10.47 -5.34
N ARG A 113 -1.02 -9.97 -6.09
CA ARG A 113 -1.73 -10.69 -7.15
C ARG A 113 -1.71 -9.91 -8.47
N PRO A 114 -1.89 -10.57 -9.63
CA PRO A 114 -2.18 -9.88 -10.88
C PRO A 114 -3.43 -9.01 -10.72
N CYS A 115 -3.44 -7.86 -11.40
CA CYS A 115 -4.66 -7.08 -11.56
C CYS A 115 -5.50 -7.71 -12.69
N ASP A 116 -6.78 -8.00 -12.43
CA ASP A 116 -7.67 -8.69 -13.37
C ASP A 116 -8.14 -7.79 -14.54
N THR A 117 -7.35 -6.77 -14.93
CA THR A 117 -7.62 -5.89 -16.07
C THR A 117 -7.33 -6.59 -17.40
N GLU A 118 -7.95 -7.75 -17.63
CA GLU A 118 -8.26 -8.19 -18.99
C GLU A 118 -9.31 -7.23 -19.55
N ASP A 119 -8.87 -6.12 -20.16
CA ASP A 119 -9.54 -5.38 -21.24
C ASP A 119 -8.99 -3.95 -21.32
N SER A 120 -7.83 -3.75 -21.96
CA SER A 120 -7.45 -2.45 -22.55
C SER A 120 -6.32 -2.61 -23.57
N ILE A 121 -6.73 -2.85 -24.82
CA ILE A 121 -6.08 -2.45 -26.08
C ILE A 121 -4.85 -3.27 -26.51
N LYS A 122 -5.14 -4.46 -27.07
CA LYS A 122 -4.34 -5.03 -28.17
C LYS A 122 -4.83 -4.48 -29.51
N GLU A 123 -4.73 -3.18 -29.79
CA GLU A 123 -4.93 -2.66 -31.15
C GLU A 123 -4.08 -1.42 -31.42
N GLU A 124 -2.80 -1.63 -31.71
CA GLU A 124 -2.10 -0.77 -32.67
C GLU A 124 -1.07 -1.60 -33.45
N LYS A 125 -1.57 -2.54 -34.24
CA LYS A 125 -0.75 -3.18 -35.29
C LYS A 125 -1.61 -3.60 -36.47
N LEU A 126 -2.06 -2.61 -37.23
CA LEU A 126 -2.52 -2.74 -38.62
C LEU A 126 -2.72 -1.32 -39.12
N MET A 127 -1.78 -0.79 -39.92
CA MET A 127 -1.98 0.02 -41.14
C MET A 127 -0.62 0.53 -41.65
N GLU A 128 0.30 -0.37 -42.00
CA GLU A 128 1.29 -0.06 -43.05
C GLU A 128 1.45 -1.30 -43.92
N ALA A 129 0.42 -1.53 -44.73
CA ALA A 129 0.51 -2.37 -45.91
C ALA A 129 -0.14 -1.61 -47.06
N GLU A 130 0.71 -1.30 -48.03
CA GLU A 130 0.39 -1.06 -49.45
C GLU A 130 -0.27 0.29 -49.79
N ASP A 131 0.56 1.20 -50.30
CA ASP A 131 0.16 2.01 -51.45
C ASP A 131 1.35 2.16 -52.42
N GLY A 132 1.16 1.66 -53.65
CA GLY A 132 1.90 2.07 -54.85
C GLY A 132 3.13 1.27 -55.27
#